data_AF-X6GWM3-F1
#
_entry.id   AF-X6GWM3-F1
#
_cell.length_a   1.000
_cell.length_b   1.000
_cell.length_c   1.000
_cell.angle_alpha   90.00
_cell.angle_beta   90.00
_cell.angle_gamma   90.00
#
_symmetry.space_group_name_H-M   'P 1'
#
loop_
_entity.id
_entity.type
_entity.pdbx_description
1 polymer ?
#
loop_
_entity_poly.entity_id
_entity_poly.type
_entity_poly.pdbx_seq_one_letter_code
_entity_poly.pdbx_strand_id
1 'polypeptide(L)'
;MIVHVTLGASKSERTPERLGYRSSYYGRTLVTRVGKLELRVPQDRAGRFSTELFERYQRSERALVATLAEMYVQGVSTRKVKAITEELCGHAFSASSISAINKRLDESLAAFARRPLQEPFPYLILDARYEKVREAGVVMSQAVLIAVGIDWDGRRQILAVEMANRESRSAWRDFLVGLKARGLKGVELVVSDDHAGLVAAIGEVIPEAAWQRCYVHFLRNALDHLPRKHGDDCLQELRWLYDRRDLAEARADLAAWLAKWSARYPRLTGWAEDAIEQTLTFFRLPRQHHKHLKSTNMLERLNEEIRRRTYVVRIFPNTESCLRLVRALAVETNENWMEANRYINMDDLREHKKLALRQAA
;
A
#
# COMPACT_ATOMS: atom_id res chain seq x y z
N MET A 1 -25.31 2.10 31.57
CA MET A 1 -26.22 1.50 32.54
C MET A 1 -25.80 1.94 33.91
N ILE A 2 -26.76 2.49 34.67
CA ILE A 2 -26.56 2.92 36.05
C ILE A 2 -27.12 1.81 36.95
N VAL A 3 -26.45 1.52 38.07
CA VAL A 3 -26.74 0.36 38.93
C VAL A 3 -28.22 0.19 39.31
N HIS A 4 -28.96 1.28 39.53
CA HIS A 4 -30.38 1.18 39.89
C HIS A 4 -31.24 0.60 38.76
N VAL A 5 -30.89 0.86 37.50
CA VAL A 5 -31.55 0.27 36.33
C VAL A 5 -31.34 -1.24 36.31
N THR A 6 -30.10 -1.69 36.55
CA THR A 6 -29.77 -3.13 36.61
C THR A 6 -30.42 -3.84 37.79
N LEU A 7 -30.65 -3.12 38.90
CA LEU A 7 -31.28 -3.68 40.10
C LEU A 7 -32.81 -3.57 40.11
N GLY A 8 -33.41 -2.83 39.17
CA GLY A 8 -34.84 -2.51 39.15
C GLY A 8 -35.30 -1.70 40.36
N ALA A 9 -34.39 -1.04 41.08
CA ALA A 9 -34.69 -0.33 42.33
C ALA A 9 -33.63 0.72 42.69
N SER A 10 -34.09 1.82 43.28
CA SER A 10 -33.25 2.87 43.87
C SER A 10 -32.59 2.42 45.17
N LYS A 11 -31.68 3.26 45.69
CA LYS A 11 -31.02 2.99 46.98
C LYS A 11 -32.08 2.99 48.09
N SER A 12 -32.15 1.90 48.86
CA SER A 12 -33.09 1.70 49.97
C SER A 12 -34.57 1.60 49.60
N GLU A 13 -34.93 1.63 48.31
CA GLU A 13 -36.31 1.47 47.84
C GLU A 13 -36.79 0.02 48.00
N ARG A 14 -37.94 -0.18 48.64
CA ARG A 14 -38.56 -1.49 48.80
C ARG A 14 -39.60 -1.68 47.71
N THR A 15 -39.27 -2.49 46.72
CA THR A 15 -40.12 -2.84 45.58
C THR A 15 -40.03 -4.35 45.37
N PRO A 16 -41.15 -5.03 45.06
CA PRO A 16 -41.15 -6.45 44.71
C PRO A 16 -40.41 -6.74 43.40
N GLU A 17 -40.24 -5.76 42.51
CA GLU A 17 -39.51 -5.87 41.24
C GLU A 17 -37.97 -5.82 41.41
N ARG A 18 -37.46 -5.64 42.64
CA ARG A 18 -36.02 -5.55 42.91
C ARG A 18 -35.31 -6.86 42.56
N LEU A 19 -34.36 -6.78 41.64
CA LEU A 19 -33.59 -7.93 41.18
C LEU A 19 -32.36 -8.23 42.05
N GLY A 20 -31.88 -7.29 42.87
CA GLY A 20 -30.72 -7.52 43.73
C GLY A 20 -30.32 -6.32 44.61
N TYR A 21 -29.14 -6.40 45.22
CA TYR A 21 -28.64 -5.38 46.14
C TYR A 21 -27.27 -4.84 45.71
N ARG A 22 -27.03 -3.55 45.96
CA ARG A 22 -25.72 -2.93 45.78
C ARG A 22 -24.72 -3.52 46.78
N SER A 23 -23.50 -3.73 46.34
CA SER A 23 -22.37 -4.21 47.14
C SER A 23 -21.20 -3.27 46.96
N SER A 24 -21.03 -2.32 47.90
CA SER A 24 -19.89 -1.39 47.97
C SER A 24 -19.43 -0.82 46.60
N TYR A 25 -18.15 -0.48 46.50
CA TYR A 25 -17.47 -0.05 45.28
C TYR A 25 -16.11 -0.74 45.26
N TYR A 26 -15.60 -1.04 44.07
CA TYR A 26 -14.20 -1.43 43.91
C TYR A 26 -13.40 -0.29 43.28
N GLY A 27 -12.13 -0.19 43.66
CA GLY A 27 -11.18 0.73 43.04
C GLY A 27 -10.70 0.20 41.70
N ARG A 28 -10.56 1.08 40.71
CA ARG A 28 -9.98 0.76 39.41
C ARG A 28 -9.32 1.99 38.80
N THR A 29 -8.14 1.82 38.25
CA THR A 29 -7.49 2.85 37.43
C THR A 29 -7.94 2.72 35.96
N LEU A 30 -8.21 3.86 35.32
CA LEU A 30 -8.41 3.97 33.88
C LEU A 30 -7.40 4.98 33.30
N VAL A 31 -6.58 4.56 32.34
CA VAL A 31 -5.64 5.46 31.66
C VAL A 31 -6.37 6.20 30.54
N THR A 32 -6.34 7.52 30.57
CA THR A 32 -7.00 8.40 29.59
C THR A 32 -6.02 9.39 28.99
N ARG A 33 -6.45 10.15 27.98
CA ARG A 33 -5.64 11.21 27.36
C ARG A 33 -5.18 12.30 28.33
N VAL A 34 -5.93 12.54 29.41
CA VAL A 34 -5.61 13.53 30.45
C VAL A 34 -4.89 12.93 31.67
N GLY A 35 -4.53 11.64 31.60
CA GLY A 35 -3.81 10.93 32.65
C GLY A 35 -4.58 9.76 33.26
N LYS A 36 -4.06 9.26 34.38
CA LYS A 36 -4.65 8.14 35.12
C LYS A 36 -5.81 8.63 36.00
N LEU A 37 -7.00 8.07 35.78
CA LEU A 37 -8.16 8.30 36.63
C LEU A 37 -8.33 7.15 37.60
N GLU A 38 -8.39 7.45 38.90
CA GLU A 38 -8.77 6.50 39.94
C GLU A 38 -10.29 6.52 40.11
N LEU A 39 -10.94 5.41 39.75
CA LEU A 39 -12.39 5.27 39.71
C LEU A 39 -12.87 4.39 40.86
N ARG A 40 -13.99 4.79 41.46
CA ARG A 40 -14.77 3.94 42.36
C ARG A 40 -15.96 3.40 41.60
N VAL A 41 -15.86 2.15 41.16
CA VAL A 41 -16.87 1.52 40.32
C VAL A 41 -17.88 0.79 41.21
N PRO A 42 -19.18 1.08 41.11
CA PRO A 42 -20.20 0.39 41.89
C PRO A 42 -20.22 -1.11 41.58
N GLN A 43 -20.63 -1.94 42.55
CA GLN A 43 -20.95 -3.34 42.30
C GLN A 43 -22.35 -3.69 42.83
N ASP A 44 -22.93 -4.76 42.30
CA ASP A 44 -24.04 -5.48 42.90
C ASP A 44 -23.55 -6.80 43.52
N ARG A 45 -24.30 -7.33 44.49
CA ARG A 45 -23.93 -8.59 45.17
C ARG A 45 -23.85 -9.79 44.24
N ALA A 46 -24.61 -9.79 43.15
CA ALA A 46 -24.63 -10.87 42.17
C ALA A 46 -23.61 -10.68 41.03
N GLY A 47 -22.87 -9.57 41.00
CA GLY A 47 -21.87 -9.27 39.96
C GLY A 47 -22.44 -9.13 38.55
N ARG A 48 -23.74 -8.82 38.41
CA ARG A 48 -24.42 -8.62 37.11
C ARG A 48 -24.23 -7.23 36.54
N PHE A 49 -23.89 -6.25 37.37
CA PHE A 49 -23.69 -4.87 36.94
C PHE A 49 -22.39 -4.72 36.14
N SER A 50 -22.50 -4.10 34.97
CA SER A 50 -21.39 -3.56 34.19
C SER A 50 -21.75 -2.13 33.77
N THR A 51 -20.79 -1.22 33.87
CA THR A 51 -20.98 0.14 33.37
C THR A 51 -20.96 0.16 31.84
N GLU A 52 -21.64 1.13 31.22
CA GLU A 52 -21.55 1.38 29.78
C GLU A 52 -20.39 2.33 29.42
N LEU A 53 -19.80 3.01 30.41
CA LEU A 53 -18.70 3.96 30.16
C LEU A 53 -17.42 3.27 29.68
N PHE A 54 -17.20 2.02 30.05
CA PHE A 54 -16.04 1.22 29.66
C PHE A 54 -16.34 -0.26 29.79
N GLU A 55 -15.66 -1.05 28.97
CA GLU A 55 -15.77 -2.51 29.00
C GLU A 55 -15.13 -3.11 30.25
N ARG A 56 -15.58 -4.31 30.61
CA ARG A 56 -14.93 -5.11 31.66
C ARG A 56 -13.48 -5.34 31.25
N TYR A 57 -12.54 -5.11 32.19
CA TYR A 57 -11.09 -5.24 31.97
C TYR A 57 -10.42 -4.20 31.05
N GLN A 58 -11.15 -3.24 30.47
CA GLN A 58 -10.57 -2.12 29.70
C GLN A 58 -9.63 -1.24 30.53
N ARG A 59 -8.32 -1.29 30.28
CA ARG A 59 -7.33 -0.50 31.06
C ARG A 59 -7.11 0.92 30.56
N SER A 60 -7.46 1.18 29.30
CA SER A 60 -7.21 2.47 28.64
C SER A 60 -8.41 2.93 27.84
N GLU A 61 -8.59 4.24 27.75
CA GLU A 61 -9.58 4.89 26.90
C GLU A 61 -9.42 4.48 25.43
N ARG A 62 -10.53 4.24 24.72
CA ARG A 62 -10.50 3.84 23.29
C ARG A 62 -9.85 4.90 22.41
N ALA A 63 -10.11 6.19 22.67
CA ALA A 63 -9.49 7.29 21.94
C ALA A 63 -7.97 7.31 22.10
N LEU A 64 -7.46 7.12 23.32
CA LEU A 64 -6.02 7.01 23.56
C LEU A 64 -5.42 5.83 22.79
N VAL A 65 -6.05 4.65 22.85
CA VAL A 65 -5.60 3.46 22.11
C VAL A 65 -5.55 3.70 20.60
N ALA A 66 -6.55 4.38 20.03
CA ALA A 66 -6.56 4.74 18.62
C ALA A 66 -5.41 5.69 18.25
N THR A 67 -5.14 6.71 19.08
CA THR A 67 -4.00 7.62 18.87
C THR A 67 -2.65 6.88 18.92
N LEU A 68 -2.49 5.88 19.80
CA LEU A 68 -1.27 5.07 19.84
C LEU A 68 -1.08 4.23 18.59
N ALA A 69 -2.18 3.70 18.03
CA ALA A 69 -2.14 2.97 16.77
C ALA A 69 -1.76 3.91 15.62
N GLU A 70 -2.39 5.09 15.56
CA GLU A 70 -2.11 6.11 14.55
C GLU A 70 -0.65 6.57 14.58
N MET A 71 -0.10 6.85 15.76
CA MET A 71 1.32 7.21 15.91
C MET A 71 2.24 6.14 15.28
N TYR A 72 1.92 4.86 15.46
CA TYR A 72 2.70 3.78 14.87
C TYR A 72 2.57 3.76 13.34
N VAL A 73 1.36 3.92 12.81
CA VAL A 73 1.11 4.00 11.35
C VAL A 73 1.84 5.19 10.74
N GLN A 74 1.89 6.32 11.43
CA GLN A 74 2.65 7.52 11.04
C GLN A 74 4.17 7.38 11.24
N GLY A 75 4.67 6.19 11.60
CA GLY A 75 6.10 5.88 11.67
C GLY A 75 6.78 6.30 12.97
N VAL A 76 6.02 6.58 14.04
CA VAL A 76 6.59 6.81 15.37
C VAL A 76 7.01 5.45 15.97
N SER A 77 8.30 5.30 16.28
CA SER A 77 8.80 4.06 16.88
C SER A 77 8.16 3.79 18.24
N THR A 78 8.00 2.52 18.61
CA THR A 78 7.40 2.14 19.90
C THR A 78 8.11 2.76 21.11
N ARG A 79 9.43 3.00 21.00
CA ARG A 79 10.21 3.72 22.02
C ARG A 79 9.84 5.21 22.11
N LYS A 80 9.64 5.88 20.98
CA LYS A 80 9.19 7.28 20.94
C LYS A 80 7.76 7.41 21.45
N VAL A 81 6.86 6.49 21.07
CA VAL A 81 5.49 6.45 21.60
C VAL A 81 5.52 6.33 23.13
N LYS A 82 6.34 5.45 23.70
CA LYS A 82 6.52 5.34 25.16
C LYS A 82 6.84 6.70 25.78
N ALA A 83 7.88 7.38 25.28
CA ALA A 83 8.31 8.68 25.81
C ALA A 83 7.21 9.74 25.71
N ILE A 84 6.53 9.82 24.57
CA ILE A 84 5.43 10.77 24.35
C ILE A 84 4.28 10.51 25.34
N THR A 85 3.90 9.25 25.54
CA THR A 85 2.79 8.90 26.45
C THR A 85 3.12 9.11 27.92
N GLU A 86 4.38 8.93 28.29
CA GLU A 86 4.85 9.19 29.64
C GLU A 86 4.78 10.69 29.95
N GLU A 87 5.24 11.52 29.02
CA GLU A 87 5.21 12.99 29.14
C GLU A 87 3.78 13.54 29.14
N LEU A 88 2.94 13.12 28.18
CA LEU A 88 1.60 13.70 28.02
C LEU A 88 0.56 13.15 29.00
N CYS A 89 0.66 11.87 29.35
CA CYS A 89 -0.39 11.17 30.12
C CYS A 89 0.10 10.64 31.48
N GLY A 90 1.36 10.87 31.86
CA GLY A 90 1.93 10.30 33.10
C GLY A 90 1.92 8.76 33.11
N HIS A 91 1.82 8.13 31.94
CA HIS A 91 1.77 6.68 31.79
C HIS A 91 2.53 6.22 30.55
N ALA A 92 3.61 5.48 30.79
CA ALA A 92 4.39 4.85 29.75
C ALA A 92 3.74 3.55 29.26
N PHE A 93 3.47 3.44 27.96
CA PHE A 93 3.09 2.18 27.33
C PHE A 93 4.33 1.37 26.94
N SER A 94 4.36 0.08 27.26
CA SER A 94 5.45 -0.80 26.82
C SER A 94 5.40 -1.03 25.30
N ALA A 95 6.54 -1.35 24.69
CA ALA A 95 6.58 -1.72 23.27
C ALA A 95 5.68 -2.93 22.95
N SER A 96 5.57 -3.89 23.87
CA SER A 96 4.66 -5.03 23.76
C SER A 96 3.18 -4.60 23.76
N SER A 97 2.82 -3.59 24.57
CA SER A 97 1.45 -3.06 24.63
C SER A 97 1.08 -2.35 23.32
N ILE A 98 1.99 -1.53 22.79
CA ILE A 98 1.80 -0.84 21.50
C ILE A 98 1.68 -1.86 20.36
N SER A 99 2.53 -2.91 20.36
CA SER A 99 2.43 -4.00 19.39
C SER A 99 1.08 -4.72 19.44
N ALA A 100 0.59 -5.02 20.65
CA ALA A 100 -0.71 -5.68 20.85
C ALA A 100 -1.89 -4.79 20.42
N ILE A 101 -1.80 -3.48 20.60
CA ILE A 101 -2.78 -2.50 20.10
C ILE A 101 -2.81 -2.55 18.57
N ASN A 102 -1.65 -2.46 17.92
CA ASN A 102 -1.56 -2.44 16.46
C ASN A 102 -1.97 -3.76 15.81
N LYS A 103 -1.77 -4.90 16.49
CA LYS A 103 -2.23 -6.21 16.01
C LYS A 103 -3.74 -6.25 15.76
N ARG A 104 -4.53 -5.39 16.41
CA ARG A 104 -5.98 -5.28 16.17
C ARG A 104 -6.32 -4.75 14.78
N LEU A 105 -5.38 -4.10 14.09
CA LEU A 105 -5.54 -3.65 12.72
C LEU A 105 -5.43 -4.81 11.71
N ASP A 106 -4.83 -5.94 12.07
CA ASP A 106 -4.51 -7.01 11.11
C ASP A 106 -5.76 -7.54 10.38
N GLU A 107 -6.89 -7.65 11.09
CA GLU A 107 -8.14 -8.15 10.52
C GLU A 107 -8.71 -7.18 9.47
N SER A 108 -8.83 -5.88 9.80
CA SER A 108 -9.35 -4.89 8.86
C SER A 108 -8.41 -4.68 7.66
N LEU A 109 -7.09 -4.71 7.89
CA LEU A 109 -6.09 -4.63 6.83
C LEU A 109 -6.11 -5.87 5.93
N ALA A 110 -6.31 -7.06 6.49
CA ALA A 110 -6.47 -8.28 5.71
C ALA A 110 -7.78 -8.27 4.91
N ALA A 111 -8.87 -7.76 5.49
CA ALA A 111 -10.14 -7.59 4.79
C ALA A 111 -10.00 -6.64 3.59
N PHE A 112 -9.33 -5.49 3.77
CA PHE A 112 -9.01 -4.58 2.67
C PHE A 112 -8.15 -5.26 1.58
N ALA A 113 -7.09 -5.95 1.98
CA ALA A 113 -6.16 -6.60 1.06
C ALA A 113 -6.79 -7.78 0.30
N ARG A 114 -7.83 -8.42 0.85
CA ARG A 114 -8.51 -9.59 0.24
C ARG A 114 -9.87 -9.25 -0.36
N ARG A 115 -10.30 -7.99 -0.32
CA ARG A 115 -11.61 -7.57 -0.81
C ARG A 115 -11.86 -8.00 -2.27
N PRO A 116 -13.10 -8.35 -2.65
CA PRO A 116 -13.46 -8.59 -4.04
C PRO A 116 -13.17 -7.38 -4.93
N LEU A 117 -12.74 -7.64 -6.16
CA LEU A 117 -12.50 -6.66 -7.21
C LEU A 117 -13.68 -6.72 -8.18
N GLN A 118 -14.64 -5.81 -8.00
CA GLN A 118 -15.90 -5.84 -8.75
C GLN A 118 -15.76 -5.20 -10.14
N GLU A 119 -15.06 -4.07 -10.18
CA GLU A 119 -14.86 -3.25 -11.37
C GLU A 119 -13.80 -3.84 -12.31
N PRO A 120 -13.90 -3.61 -13.63
CA PRO A 120 -12.81 -3.88 -14.55
C PRO A 120 -11.69 -2.84 -14.39
N PHE A 121 -10.43 -3.30 -14.50
CA PHE A 121 -9.25 -2.44 -14.40
C PHE A 121 -8.43 -2.48 -15.69
N PRO A 122 -8.67 -1.57 -16.66
CA PRO A 122 -7.91 -1.50 -17.91
C PRO A 122 -6.40 -1.40 -17.73
N TYR A 123 -5.95 -0.73 -16.67
CA TYR A 123 -4.53 -0.56 -16.40
C TYR A 123 -4.15 -1.18 -15.06
N LEU A 124 -3.08 -1.97 -15.07
CA LEU A 124 -2.48 -2.58 -13.89
C LEU A 124 -1.02 -2.13 -13.79
N ILE A 125 -0.63 -1.66 -12.61
CA ILE A 125 0.72 -1.23 -12.31
C ILE A 125 1.26 -2.13 -11.21
N LEU A 126 2.42 -2.74 -11.45
CA LEU A 126 3.06 -3.68 -10.54
C LEU A 126 4.44 -3.16 -10.17
N ASP A 127 4.74 -3.25 -8.88
CA ASP A 127 6.02 -2.82 -8.35
C ASP A 127 6.42 -3.66 -7.13
N ALA A 128 7.72 -3.72 -6.87
CA ALA A 128 8.27 -4.39 -5.71
C ALA A 128 9.35 -3.55 -5.05
N ARG A 129 9.42 -3.67 -3.73
CA ARG A 129 10.44 -3.01 -2.90
C ARG A 129 10.93 -3.96 -1.83
N TYR A 130 12.17 -3.78 -1.38
CA TYR A 130 12.74 -4.63 -0.35
C TYR A 130 12.69 -3.95 1.02
N GLU A 131 12.25 -4.70 2.02
CA GLU A 131 12.28 -4.32 3.42
C GLU A 131 13.10 -5.34 4.24
N LYS A 132 13.76 -4.88 5.30
CA LYS A 132 14.54 -5.75 6.18
C LYS A 132 13.65 -6.32 7.26
N VAL A 133 13.58 -7.65 7.33
CA VAL A 133 12.72 -8.39 8.24
C VAL A 133 13.56 -9.43 8.98
N ARG A 134 13.24 -9.67 10.25
CA ARG A 134 13.82 -10.76 11.03
C ARG A 134 12.96 -12.02 10.92
N GLU A 135 13.57 -13.12 10.51
CA GLU A 135 12.94 -14.43 10.37
C GLU A 135 13.82 -15.48 11.05
N ALA A 136 13.26 -16.23 11.99
CA ALA A 136 14.00 -17.20 12.81
C ALA A 136 15.32 -16.67 13.42
N GLY A 137 15.35 -15.38 13.78
CA GLY A 137 16.53 -14.73 14.37
C GLY A 137 17.52 -14.12 13.35
N VAL A 138 17.36 -14.40 12.05
CA VAL A 138 18.23 -13.89 10.98
C VAL A 138 17.57 -12.69 10.30
N VAL A 139 18.35 -11.66 9.97
CA VAL A 139 17.87 -10.50 9.22
C VAL A 139 17.95 -10.80 7.72
N MET A 140 16.82 -10.77 7.04
CA MET A 140 16.68 -11.05 5.61
C MET A 140 16.04 -9.85 4.90
N SER A 141 16.30 -9.74 3.60
CA SER A 141 15.60 -8.80 2.72
C SER A 141 14.41 -9.53 2.12
N GLN A 142 13.18 -9.08 2.40
CA GLN A 142 11.97 -9.62 1.79
C GLN A 142 11.36 -8.57 0.86
N ALA A 143 10.71 -9.03 -0.21
CA ALA A 143 10.03 -8.18 -1.17
C ALA A 143 8.60 -7.87 -0.70
N VAL A 144 8.20 -6.61 -0.79
CA VAL A 144 6.83 -6.13 -0.68
C VAL A 144 6.33 -5.96 -2.12
N LEU A 145 5.36 -6.77 -2.53
CA LEU A 145 4.73 -6.71 -3.84
C LEU A 145 3.50 -5.82 -3.78
N ILE A 146 3.36 -4.88 -4.71
CA ILE A 146 2.29 -3.89 -4.75
C ILE A 146 1.60 -3.96 -6.11
N ALA A 147 0.26 -3.95 -6.10
CA ALA A 147 -0.57 -3.81 -7.31
C ALA A 147 -1.48 -2.59 -7.19
N VAL A 148 -1.47 -1.76 -8.23
CA VAL A 148 -2.40 -0.63 -8.41
C VAL A 148 -3.18 -0.81 -9.69
N GLY A 149 -4.50 -0.65 -9.62
CA GLY A 149 -5.40 -0.68 -10.76
C GLY A 149 -5.93 0.71 -11.09
N ILE A 150 -6.21 0.96 -12.36
CA ILE A 150 -7.02 2.10 -12.81
C ILE A 150 -8.29 1.54 -13.43
N ASP A 151 -9.44 1.95 -12.89
CA ASP A 151 -10.76 1.53 -13.37
C ASP A 151 -11.24 2.39 -14.56
N TRP A 152 -12.42 2.07 -15.08
CA TRP A 152 -13.06 2.83 -16.17
C TRP A 152 -13.60 4.20 -15.76
N ASP A 153 -13.63 4.53 -14.47
CA ASP A 153 -13.88 5.88 -13.99
C ASP A 153 -12.59 6.71 -13.91
N GLY A 154 -11.45 6.10 -14.21
CA GLY A 154 -10.14 6.74 -14.17
C GLY A 154 -9.60 6.92 -12.76
N ARG A 155 -10.14 6.20 -11.77
CA ARG A 155 -9.67 6.24 -10.38
C ARG A 155 -8.60 5.18 -10.17
N ARG A 156 -7.57 5.56 -9.43
CA ARG A 156 -6.50 4.64 -9.01
C ARG A 156 -6.91 3.97 -7.71
N GLN A 157 -6.65 2.67 -7.60
CA GLN A 157 -6.92 1.89 -6.40
C GLN A 157 -5.76 0.95 -6.10
N ILE A 158 -5.38 0.81 -4.82
CA ILE A 158 -4.40 -0.19 -4.41
C ILE A 158 -5.14 -1.53 -4.29
N LEU A 159 -4.84 -2.46 -5.19
CA LEU A 159 -5.54 -3.74 -5.30
C LEU A 159 -4.99 -4.77 -4.31
N ALA A 160 -3.67 -4.81 -4.12
CA ALA A 160 -3.03 -5.75 -3.20
C ALA A 160 -1.67 -5.23 -2.72
N VAL A 161 -1.31 -5.65 -1.51
CA VAL A 161 0.02 -5.54 -0.91
C VAL A 161 0.31 -6.85 -0.20
N GLU A 162 1.35 -7.56 -0.63
CA GLU A 162 1.76 -8.86 -0.06
C GLU A 162 3.27 -8.91 0.14
N MET A 163 3.71 -9.72 1.11
CA MET A 163 5.12 -10.02 1.31
C MET A 163 5.51 -11.29 0.55
N ALA A 164 6.71 -11.30 -0.01
CA ALA A 164 7.34 -12.46 -0.60
C ALA A 164 8.80 -12.55 -0.13
N ASN A 165 9.31 -13.78 0.03
CA ASN A 165 10.69 -14.00 0.47
C ASN A 165 11.72 -13.41 -0.52
N ARG A 166 11.40 -13.44 -1.81
CA ARG A 166 12.18 -12.86 -2.91
C ARG A 166 11.26 -12.57 -4.08
N GLU A 167 11.70 -11.75 -5.01
CA GLU A 167 11.06 -11.66 -6.32
C GLU A 167 11.40 -12.91 -7.14
N SER A 168 10.45 -13.82 -7.27
CA SER A 168 10.55 -15.00 -8.14
C SER A 168 9.34 -15.05 -9.05
N ARG A 169 9.45 -15.82 -10.15
CA ARG A 169 8.31 -16.10 -11.02
C ARG A 169 7.13 -16.69 -10.23
N SER A 170 7.38 -17.62 -9.31
CA SER A 170 6.33 -18.22 -8.49
C SER A 170 5.64 -17.19 -7.58
N ALA A 171 6.40 -16.32 -6.91
CA ALA A 171 5.83 -15.30 -6.04
C ALA A 171 4.93 -14.32 -6.82
N TRP A 172 5.39 -13.86 -7.99
CA TRP A 172 4.58 -12.99 -8.85
C TRP A 172 3.37 -13.71 -9.45
N ARG A 173 3.52 -14.98 -9.84
CA ARG A 173 2.40 -15.80 -10.32
C ARG A 173 1.32 -15.94 -9.25
N ASP A 174 1.69 -16.33 -8.03
CA ASP A 174 0.75 -16.52 -6.92
C ASP A 174 0.05 -15.19 -6.57
N PHE A 175 0.79 -14.08 -6.61
CA PHE A 175 0.25 -12.73 -6.42
C PHE A 175 -0.79 -12.36 -7.48
N LEU A 176 -0.48 -12.57 -8.77
CA LEU A 176 -1.40 -12.28 -9.88
C LEU A 176 -2.61 -13.23 -9.90
N VAL A 177 -2.41 -14.52 -9.61
CA VAL A 177 -3.49 -15.50 -9.46
C VAL A 177 -4.43 -15.09 -8.33
N GLY A 178 -3.89 -14.62 -7.21
CA GLY A 178 -4.68 -14.07 -6.10
C GLY A 178 -5.54 -12.87 -6.51
N LEU A 179 -5.02 -11.97 -7.36
CA LEU A 179 -5.80 -10.86 -7.92
C LEU A 179 -6.91 -11.36 -8.85
N LYS A 180 -6.63 -12.31 -9.76
CA LYS A 180 -7.65 -12.91 -10.64
C LYS A 180 -8.73 -13.63 -9.85
N ALA A 181 -8.37 -14.41 -8.83
CA ALA A 181 -9.33 -15.10 -7.96
C ALA A 181 -10.25 -14.13 -7.20
N ARG A 182 -9.78 -12.90 -6.91
CA ARG A 182 -10.58 -11.84 -6.31
C ARG A 182 -11.47 -11.08 -7.30
N GLY A 183 -11.32 -11.30 -8.62
CA GLY A 183 -12.16 -10.69 -9.66
C GLY A 183 -11.44 -9.73 -10.61
N LEU A 184 -10.10 -9.63 -10.57
CA LEU A 184 -9.35 -8.80 -11.52
C LEU A 184 -9.67 -9.22 -12.97
N LYS A 185 -10.20 -8.28 -13.75
CA LYS A 185 -10.64 -8.51 -15.13
C LYS A 185 -10.48 -7.26 -16.00
N GLY A 186 -10.42 -7.47 -17.31
CA GLY A 186 -10.40 -6.39 -18.30
C GLY A 186 -9.08 -5.62 -18.39
N VAL A 187 -7.97 -6.23 -17.98
CA VAL A 187 -6.64 -5.61 -18.04
C VAL A 187 -6.17 -5.53 -19.49
N GLU A 188 -5.88 -4.32 -19.96
CA GLU A 188 -5.40 -4.03 -21.32
C GLU A 188 -3.90 -3.74 -21.35
N LEU A 189 -3.37 -3.09 -20.31
CA LEU A 189 -1.95 -2.78 -20.17
C LEU A 189 -1.46 -3.06 -18.74
N VAL A 190 -0.33 -3.76 -18.64
CA VAL A 190 0.44 -3.91 -17.40
C VAL A 190 1.73 -3.07 -17.49
N VAL A 191 1.97 -2.21 -16.50
CA VAL A 191 3.20 -1.42 -16.38
C VAL A 191 4.03 -1.91 -15.19
N SER A 192 5.29 -2.28 -15.42
CA SER A 192 6.19 -2.75 -14.36
C SER A 192 7.66 -2.49 -14.68
N ASP A 193 8.55 -2.79 -13.73
CA ASP A 193 9.97 -2.98 -14.06
C ASP A 193 10.21 -4.31 -14.81
N ASP A 194 11.38 -4.43 -15.44
CA ASP A 194 11.86 -5.59 -16.20
C ASP A 194 12.47 -6.65 -15.29
N HIS A 195 11.69 -7.14 -14.33
CA HIS A 195 12.07 -8.32 -13.56
C HIS A 195 11.61 -9.57 -14.32
N ALA A 196 12.55 -10.41 -14.80
CA ALA A 196 12.23 -11.56 -15.65
C ALA A 196 11.15 -12.50 -15.08
N GLY A 197 11.15 -12.71 -13.75
CA GLY A 197 10.11 -13.51 -13.08
C GLY A 197 8.73 -12.86 -13.11
N LEU A 198 8.65 -11.53 -13.05
CA LEU A 198 7.41 -10.77 -13.15
C LEU A 198 6.86 -10.81 -14.58
N VAL A 199 7.71 -10.53 -15.57
CA VAL A 199 7.32 -10.54 -16.99
C VAL A 199 6.79 -11.91 -17.40
N ALA A 200 7.48 -12.99 -17.00
CA ALA A 200 7.01 -14.35 -17.25
C ALA A 200 5.67 -14.65 -16.56
N ALA A 201 5.46 -14.16 -15.33
CA ALA A 201 4.19 -14.35 -14.62
C ALA A 201 3.04 -13.54 -15.24
N ILE A 202 3.30 -12.33 -15.75
CA ILE A 202 2.31 -11.52 -16.48
C ILE A 202 1.86 -12.29 -17.74
N GLY A 203 2.80 -12.76 -18.56
CA GLY A 203 2.47 -13.49 -19.80
C GLY A 203 1.74 -14.82 -19.55
N GLU A 204 1.92 -15.45 -18.38
CA GLU A 204 1.21 -16.66 -18.01
C GLU A 204 -0.21 -16.38 -17.45
N VAL A 205 -0.33 -15.40 -16.55
CA VAL A 205 -1.57 -15.19 -15.79
C VAL A 205 -2.52 -14.21 -16.50
N ILE A 206 -2.00 -13.22 -17.21
CA ILE A 206 -2.77 -12.17 -17.90
C ILE A 206 -2.27 -12.03 -19.36
N PRO A 207 -2.32 -13.11 -20.17
CA PRO A 207 -1.81 -13.11 -21.55
C PRO A 207 -2.53 -12.09 -22.46
N GLU A 208 -3.74 -11.67 -22.10
CA GLU A 208 -4.54 -10.70 -22.84
C GLU A 208 -3.98 -9.26 -22.76
N ALA A 209 -3.18 -8.95 -21.73
CA ALA A 209 -2.68 -7.61 -21.50
C ALA A 209 -1.36 -7.37 -22.23
N ALA A 210 -1.23 -6.19 -22.84
CA ALA A 210 0.06 -5.73 -23.33
C ALA A 210 0.97 -5.38 -22.13
N TRP A 211 2.28 -5.58 -22.28
CA TRP A 211 3.24 -5.25 -21.24
C TRP A 211 4.09 -4.03 -21.63
N GLN A 212 4.20 -3.10 -20.69
CA GLN A 212 5.02 -1.90 -20.78
C GLN A 212 6.09 -1.93 -19.69
N ARG A 213 7.36 -1.99 -20.11
CA ARG A 213 8.50 -1.75 -19.22
C ARG A 213 8.53 -0.28 -18.81
N CYS A 214 8.71 -0.01 -17.53
CA CYS A 214 8.85 1.34 -17.00
C CYS A 214 10.05 2.06 -17.62
N TYR A 215 9.81 3.15 -18.35
CA TYR A 215 10.90 3.88 -19.02
C TYR A 215 11.89 4.52 -18.03
N VAL A 216 11.44 4.87 -16.82
CA VAL A 216 12.32 5.43 -15.78
C VAL A 216 13.32 4.39 -15.30
N HIS A 217 12.89 3.15 -15.08
CA HIS A 217 13.79 2.04 -14.74
C HIS A 217 14.70 1.69 -15.92
N PHE A 218 14.18 1.70 -17.15
CA PHE A 218 15.02 1.55 -18.35
C PHE A 218 16.14 2.62 -18.40
N LEU A 219 15.82 3.90 -18.26
CA LEU A 219 16.83 4.97 -18.26
C LEU A 219 17.81 4.86 -17.09
N ARG A 220 17.37 4.33 -15.94
CA ARG A 220 18.28 4.04 -14.82
C ARG A 220 19.24 2.90 -15.16
N ASN A 221 18.74 1.82 -15.76
CA ASN A 221 19.56 0.67 -16.16
C ASN A 221 20.55 1.05 -17.27
N ALA A 222 20.20 2.01 -18.13
CA ALA A 222 21.11 2.57 -19.14
C ALA A 222 22.42 3.12 -18.53
N LEU A 223 22.38 3.64 -17.29
CA LEU A 223 23.57 4.14 -16.59
C LEU A 223 24.62 3.04 -16.34
N ASP A 224 24.20 1.79 -16.18
CA ASP A 224 25.12 0.66 -15.94
C ASP A 224 25.99 0.35 -17.18
N HIS A 225 25.56 0.82 -18.35
CA HIS A 225 26.28 0.69 -19.62
C HIS A 225 27.15 1.91 -19.95
N LEU A 226 27.18 2.92 -19.07
CA LEU A 226 27.93 4.16 -19.24
C LEU A 226 29.12 4.29 -18.26
N PRO A 227 30.21 4.96 -18.66
CA PRO A 227 31.28 5.34 -17.74
C PRO A 227 30.78 6.33 -16.68
N ARG A 228 31.19 6.17 -15.41
CA ARG A 228 30.73 6.98 -14.25
C ARG A 228 30.86 8.51 -14.35
N LYS A 229 31.59 9.06 -15.33
CA LYS A 229 31.88 10.50 -15.47
C LYS A 229 31.36 11.13 -16.77
N HIS A 230 30.65 10.39 -17.63
CA HIS A 230 30.18 10.88 -18.93
C HIS A 230 28.82 10.26 -19.28
N GLY A 231 27.91 11.01 -19.92
CA GLY A 231 26.68 10.44 -20.47
C GLY A 231 25.43 11.31 -20.44
N ASP A 232 25.48 12.51 -19.85
CA ASP A 232 24.29 13.34 -19.65
C ASP A 232 23.57 13.66 -20.98
N ASP A 233 24.29 14.10 -22.02
CA ASP A 233 23.70 14.40 -23.33
C ASP A 233 23.11 13.15 -24.00
N CYS A 234 23.81 12.02 -23.93
CA CYS A 234 23.37 10.75 -24.54
C CYS A 234 22.08 10.22 -23.91
N LEU A 235 22.00 10.25 -22.58
CA LEU A 235 20.80 9.85 -21.84
C LEU A 235 19.66 10.86 -21.98
N GLN A 236 19.98 12.15 -22.07
CA GLN A 236 19.00 13.19 -22.28
C GLN A 236 18.33 13.04 -23.65
N GLU A 237 19.10 12.74 -24.69
CA GLU A 237 18.58 12.43 -26.03
C GLU A 237 17.73 11.15 -26.03
N LEU A 238 18.21 10.09 -25.35
CA LEU A 238 17.45 8.84 -25.22
C LEU A 238 16.11 9.06 -24.49
N ARG A 239 16.08 9.98 -23.52
CA ARG A 239 14.86 10.37 -22.82
C ARG A 239 13.86 11.11 -23.72
N TRP A 240 14.33 11.93 -24.67
CA TRP A 240 13.46 12.70 -25.56
C TRP A 240 12.61 11.82 -26.50
N LEU A 241 13.04 10.59 -26.77
CA LEU A 241 12.27 9.60 -27.54
C LEU A 241 10.85 9.41 -26.98
N TYR A 242 10.71 9.48 -25.65
CA TYR A 242 9.45 9.24 -24.94
C TYR A 242 8.50 10.45 -24.94
N ASP A 243 8.88 11.56 -25.55
CA ASP A 243 8.06 12.76 -25.70
C ASP A 243 7.57 12.95 -27.16
N ARG A 244 7.88 11.99 -28.05
CA ARG A 244 7.41 11.94 -29.44
C ARG A 244 5.92 11.67 -29.56
N ARG A 245 5.35 12.05 -30.70
CA ARG A 245 3.91 12.02 -30.92
C ARG A 245 3.39 10.61 -31.19
N ASP A 246 4.19 9.83 -31.90
CA ASP A 246 3.87 8.47 -32.30
C ASP A 246 5.12 7.58 -32.32
N LEU A 247 4.87 6.28 -32.52
CA LEU A 247 5.90 5.25 -32.54
C LEU A 247 6.86 5.38 -33.72
N ALA A 248 6.42 5.93 -34.85
CA ALA A 248 7.26 6.07 -36.04
C ALA A 248 8.32 7.16 -35.83
N GLU A 249 7.92 8.30 -35.26
CA GLU A 249 8.85 9.35 -34.83
C GLU A 249 9.85 8.82 -33.79
N ALA A 250 9.37 8.07 -32.77
CA ALA A 250 10.25 7.50 -31.74
C ALA A 250 11.30 6.53 -32.32
N ARG A 251 10.91 5.69 -33.30
CA ARG A 251 11.83 4.76 -33.97
C ARG A 251 12.81 5.46 -34.90
N ALA A 252 12.38 6.51 -35.60
CA ALA A 252 13.27 7.31 -36.44
C ALA A 252 14.36 7.99 -35.60
N ASP A 253 13.97 8.59 -34.47
CA ASP A 253 14.93 9.19 -33.55
C ASP A 253 15.83 8.15 -32.88
N LEU A 254 15.31 6.96 -32.54
CA LEU A 254 16.13 5.87 -32.04
C LEU A 254 17.23 5.49 -33.04
N ALA A 255 16.89 5.34 -34.33
CA ALA A 255 17.86 5.03 -35.37
C ALA A 255 18.94 6.13 -35.49
N ALA A 256 18.54 7.41 -35.41
CA ALA A 256 19.48 8.53 -35.40
C ALA A 256 20.38 8.53 -34.15
N TRP A 257 19.82 8.21 -32.99
CA TRP A 257 20.55 8.11 -31.72
C TRP A 257 21.55 6.95 -31.75
N LEU A 258 21.16 5.77 -32.27
CA LEU A 258 22.05 4.62 -32.45
C LEU A 258 23.21 4.97 -33.39
N ALA A 259 22.93 5.62 -34.53
CA ALA A 259 23.96 6.05 -35.47
C ALA A 259 24.97 7.02 -34.83
N LYS A 260 24.48 7.95 -33.99
CA LYS A 260 25.32 8.95 -33.32
C LYS A 260 26.19 8.36 -32.21
N TRP A 261 25.65 7.46 -31.39
CA TRP A 261 26.29 7.03 -30.15
C TRP A 261 26.96 5.65 -30.22
N SER A 262 26.68 4.84 -31.25
CA SER A 262 27.20 3.46 -31.37
C SER A 262 28.73 3.37 -31.35
N ALA A 263 29.43 4.30 -32.02
CA ALA A 263 30.88 4.32 -32.04
C ALA A 263 31.49 4.61 -30.64
N ARG A 264 30.84 5.46 -29.84
CA ARG A 264 31.35 5.89 -28.52
C ARG A 264 30.88 4.97 -27.39
N TYR A 265 29.64 4.48 -27.47
CA TYR A 265 28.98 3.69 -26.44
C TYR A 265 28.31 2.44 -27.04
N PRO A 266 29.08 1.50 -27.61
CA PRO A 266 28.53 0.31 -28.29
C PRO A 266 27.76 -0.61 -27.33
N ARG A 267 28.19 -0.71 -26.07
CA ARG A 267 27.49 -1.51 -25.05
C ARG A 267 26.11 -0.96 -24.69
N LEU A 268 25.99 0.35 -24.57
CA LEU A 268 24.73 1.02 -24.26
C LEU A 268 23.77 0.92 -25.45
N THR A 269 24.25 1.24 -26.65
CA THR A 269 23.43 1.26 -27.85
C THR A 269 22.91 -0.12 -28.23
N GLY A 270 23.74 -1.17 -28.19
CA GLY A 270 23.27 -2.54 -28.43
C GLY A 270 22.23 -3.00 -27.41
N TRP A 271 22.49 -2.78 -26.11
CA TRP A 271 21.50 -3.10 -25.07
C TRP A 271 20.19 -2.32 -25.22
N ALA A 272 20.28 -1.02 -25.55
CA ALA A 272 19.11 -0.18 -25.74
C ALA A 272 18.30 -0.64 -26.96
N GLU A 273 18.94 -0.95 -28.08
CA GLU A 273 18.28 -1.48 -29.28
C GLU A 273 17.50 -2.78 -28.98
N ASP A 274 18.09 -3.70 -28.22
CA ASP A 274 17.44 -4.96 -27.84
C ASP A 274 16.24 -4.77 -26.90
N ALA A 275 16.29 -3.80 -26.00
CA ALA A 275 15.35 -3.68 -24.88
C ALA A 275 14.32 -2.56 -25.03
N ILE A 276 14.56 -1.55 -25.87
CA ILE A 276 13.72 -0.33 -25.90
C ILE A 276 12.31 -0.58 -26.45
N GLU A 277 12.09 -1.54 -27.35
CA GLU A 277 10.73 -1.83 -27.85
C GLU A 277 9.76 -2.19 -26.71
N GLN A 278 10.26 -2.79 -25.63
CA GLN A 278 9.46 -3.11 -24.42
C GLN A 278 8.99 -1.85 -23.68
N THR A 279 9.62 -0.69 -23.90
CA THR A 279 9.27 0.59 -23.28
C THR A 279 8.39 1.47 -24.18
N LEU A 280 8.06 1.03 -25.39
CA LEU A 280 7.27 1.81 -26.36
C LEU A 280 5.82 1.31 -26.49
N THR A 281 5.43 0.26 -25.75
CA THR A 281 4.07 -0.32 -25.78
C THR A 281 2.97 0.71 -25.49
N PHE A 282 3.25 1.72 -24.65
CA PHE A 282 2.29 2.77 -24.31
C PHE A 282 1.82 3.59 -25.52
N PHE A 283 2.56 3.61 -26.64
CA PHE A 283 2.12 4.28 -27.88
C PHE A 283 0.83 3.69 -28.46
N ARG A 284 0.43 2.48 -28.05
CA ARG A 284 -0.86 1.85 -28.38
C ARG A 284 -2.06 2.52 -27.70
N LEU A 285 -1.81 3.41 -26.75
CA LEU A 285 -2.85 4.09 -25.97
C LEU A 285 -3.15 5.49 -26.53
N PRO A 286 -4.27 6.12 -26.12
CA PRO A 286 -4.50 7.53 -26.40
C PRO A 286 -3.34 8.39 -25.89
N ARG A 287 -2.99 9.43 -26.65
CA ARG A 287 -1.87 10.33 -26.34
C ARG A 287 -1.94 10.93 -24.94
N GLN A 288 -3.15 11.24 -24.48
CA GLN A 288 -3.45 11.80 -23.17
C GLN A 288 -2.98 10.87 -22.03
N HIS A 289 -2.97 9.55 -22.27
CA HIS A 289 -2.60 8.55 -21.27
C HIS A 289 -1.09 8.29 -21.21
N HIS A 290 -0.34 8.67 -22.26
CA HIS A 290 1.10 8.35 -22.38
C HIS A 290 1.91 8.83 -21.17
N LYS A 291 1.66 10.06 -20.71
CA LYS A 291 2.35 10.64 -19.55
C LYS A 291 2.22 9.78 -18.28
N HIS A 292 1.08 9.11 -18.12
CA HIS A 292 0.74 8.36 -16.92
C HIS A 292 1.17 6.89 -16.99
N LEU A 293 1.27 6.33 -18.20
CA LEU A 293 1.43 4.89 -18.41
C LEU A 293 2.76 4.49 -19.04
N LYS A 294 3.64 5.45 -19.38
CA LYS A 294 5.02 5.14 -19.77
C LYS A 294 5.90 4.65 -18.60
N SER A 295 5.47 4.86 -17.34
CA SER A 295 6.22 4.47 -16.14
C SER A 295 5.33 4.09 -14.95
N THR A 296 5.96 3.52 -13.92
CA THR A 296 5.36 3.25 -12.61
C THR A 296 5.33 4.49 -11.70
N ASN A 297 5.58 5.70 -12.21
CA ASN A 297 5.79 6.92 -11.41
C ASN A 297 4.61 7.29 -10.50
N MET A 298 3.39 6.81 -10.80
CA MET A 298 2.24 7.00 -9.92
C MET A 298 2.40 6.35 -8.53
N LEU A 299 3.29 5.35 -8.41
CA LEU A 299 3.64 4.69 -7.17
C LEU A 299 4.74 5.42 -6.39
N GLU A 300 5.45 6.38 -6.99
CA GLU A 300 6.62 7.01 -6.34
C GLU A 300 6.25 7.67 -5.02
N ARG A 301 5.11 8.38 -4.97
CA ARG A 301 4.62 8.98 -3.71
C ARG A 301 4.32 7.90 -2.66
N LEU A 302 3.63 6.82 -3.03
CA LEU A 302 3.35 5.71 -2.11
C LEU A 302 4.67 5.08 -1.62
N ASN A 303 5.62 4.87 -2.52
CA ASN A 303 6.93 4.31 -2.20
C ASN A 303 7.74 5.22 -1.29
N GLU A 304 7.73 6.53 -1.51
CA GLU A 304 8.33 7.49 -0.60
C GLU A 304 7.69 7.43 0.78
N GLU A 305 6.36 7.41 0.86
CA GLU A 305 5.65 7.39 2.13
C GLU A 305 5.97 6.10 2.90
N ILE A 306 5.93 4.93 2.26
CA ILE A 306 6.36 3.65 2.85
C ILE A 306 7.82 3.76 3.32
N ARG A 307 8.74 4.25 2.48
CA ARG A 307 10.16 4.39 2.81
C ARG A 307 10.38 5.29 4.03
N ARG A 308 9.65 6.40 4.13
CA ARG A 308 9.75 7.33 5.27
C ARG A 308 9.38 6.64 6.58
N ARG A 309 8.31 5.83 6.62
CA ARG A 309 7.90 5.12 7.84
C ARG A 309 8.79 3.90 8.12
N THR A 310 9.11 3.10 7.11
CA THR A 310 9.93 1.88 7.29
C THR A 310 11.37 2.22 7.70
N TYR A 311 11.91 3.36 7.25
CA TYR A 311 13.24 3.83 7.64
C TYR A 311 13.39 4.05 9.15
N VAL A 312 12.32 4.45 9.85
CA VAL A 312 12.33 4.62 11.30
C VAL A 312 12.41 3.27 12.02
N VAL A 313 11.76 2.24 11.46
CA VAL A 313 11.78 0.88 12.01
C VAL A 313 13.12 0.18 11.74
N ARG A 314 13.73 0.44 10.57
CA ARG A 314 14.98 -0.15 10.05
C ARG A 314 14.93 -1.66 9.80
N ILE A 315 14.57 -2.45 10.82
CA ILE A 315 14.47 -3.91 10.76
C ILE A 315 13.17 -4.32 11.45
N PHE A 316 12.26 -4.91 10.69
CA PHE A 316 11.01 -5.43 11.23
C PHE A 316 11.25 -6.71 12.04
N PRO A 317 10.52 -6.90 13.15
CA PRO A 317 10.67 -8.09 13.99
C PRO A 317 10.17 -9.38 13.31
N ASN A 318 9.25 -9.27 12.34
CA ASN A 318 8.70 -10.35 11.53
C ASN A 318 7.95 -9.79 10.31
N THR A 319 7.57 -10.67 9.39
CA THR A 319 6.89 -10.34 8.13
C THR A 319 5.54 -9.67 8.39
N GLU A 320 4.77 -10.14 9.37
CA GLU A 320 3.45 -9.60 9.71
C GLU A 320 3.53 -8.15 10.17
N SER A 321 4.57 -7.79 10.92
CA SER A 321 4.78 -6.41 11.37
C SER A 321 5.10 -5.46 10.22
N CYS A 322 5.90 -5.91 9.25
CA CYS A 322 6.16 -5.15 8.03
C CYS A 322 4.86 -4.99 7.23
N LEU A 323 4.18 -6.10 6.96
CA LEU A 323 2.95 -6.12 6.17
C LEU A 323 1.85 -5.27 6.79
N ARG A 324 1.70 -5.25 8.12
CA ARG A 324 0.76 -4.39 8.84
C ARG A 324 1.00 -2.91 8.54
N LEU A 325 2.25 -2.44 8.68
CA LEU A 325 2.56 -1.03 8.45
C LEU A 325 2.33 -0.64 6.99
N VAL A 326 2.81 -1.46 6.05
CA VAL A 326 2.66 -1.17 4.62
C VAL A 326 1.18 -1.19 4.21
N ARG A 327 0.40 -2.18 4.68
CA ARG A 327 -1.04 -2.22 4.40
C ARG A 327 -1.79 -1.05 5.01
N ALA A 328 -1.45 -0.61 6.22
CA ALA A 328 -2.06 0.58 6.82
C ALA A 328 -1.85 1.83 5.95
N LEU A 329 -0.62 2.05 5.48
CA LEU A 329 -0.31 3.15 4.56
C LEU A 329 -1.01 3.00 3.20
N ALA A 330 -1.16 1.77 2.72
CA ALA A 330 -1.90 1.48 1.50
C ALA A 330 -3.40 1.79 1.65
N VAL A 331 -4.01 1.48 2.79
CA VAL A 331 -5.41 1.83 3.07
C VAL A 331 -5.57 3.35 3.05
N GLU A 332 -4.76 4.07 3.82
CA GLU A 332 -4.79 5.54 3.89
C GLU A 332 -4.59 6.17 2.50
N THR A 333 -3.62 5.66 1.73
CA THR A 333 -3.36 6.14 0.36
C THR A 333 -4.53 5.85 -0.58
N ASN A 334 -5.13 4.67 -0.48
CA ASN A 334 -6.26 4.28 -1.31
C ASN A 334 -7.48 5.15 -1.00
N GLU A 335 -7.80 5.40 0.26
CA GLU A 335 -8.90 6.28 0.67
C GLU A 335 -8.72 7.70 0.12
N ASN A 336 -7.52 8.26 0.26
CA ASN A 336 -7.18 9.57 -0.33
C ASN A 336 -7.36 9.59 -1.86
N TRP A 337 -7.02 8.50 -2.57
CA TRP A 337 -7.24 8.41 -4.02
C TRP A 337 -8.70 8.28 -4.41
N MET A 338 -9.52 7.61 -3.59
CA MET A 338 -10.96 7.50 -3.81
C MET A 338 -11.67 8.85 -3.65
N GLU A 339 -11.21 9.70 -2.73
CA GLU A 339 -11.75 11.04 -2.53
C GLU A 339 -11.21 12.08 -3.53
N ALA A 340 -10.03 11.83 -4.11
CA ALA A 340 -9.42 12.72 -5.08
C ALA A 340 -10.18 12.77 -6.43
N ASN A 341 -9.81 13.76 -7.24
CA ASN A 341 -10.22 13.82 -8.65
C ASN A 341 -9.73 12.61 -9.44
N ARG A 342 -10.45 12.28 -10.52
CA ARG A 342 -10.07 11.23 -11.47
C ARG A 342 -8.61 11.43 -11.91
N TYR A 343 -7.85 10.34 -11.93
CA TYR A 343 -6.44 10.38 -12.26
C TYR A 343 -6.19 10.48 -13.77
N ILE A 344 -7.01 9.77 -14.55
CA ILE A 344 -6.95 9.73 -16.03
C ILE A 344 -8.38 9.86 -16.57
N ASN A 345 -8.55 10.53 -17.71
CA ASN A 345 -9.83 10.58 -18.40
C ASN A 345 -10.05 9.34 -19.28
N MET A 346 -10.83 8.38 -18.82
CA MET A 346 -11.06 7.13 -19.56
C MET A 346 -11.94 7.28 -20.81
N ASP A 347 -12.57 8.43 -21.03
CA ASP A 347 -13.28 8.71 -22.29
C ASP A 347 -12.33 8.71 -23.50
N ASP A 348 -11.09 9.15 -23.31
CA ASP A 348 -10.06 9.12 -24.35
C ASP A 348 -9.79 7.67 -24.81
N LEU A 349 -9.77 6.71 -23.88
CA LEU A 349 -9.64 5.28 -24.21
C LEU A 349 -10.89 4.73 -24.90
N ARG A 350 -12.09 5.10 -24.42
CA ARG A 350 -13.35 4.67 -25.06
C ARG A 350 -13.40 5.11 -26.52
N GLU A 351 -13.09 6.37 -26.80
CA GLU A 351 -13.09 6.90 -28.17
C GLU A 351 -11.98 6.28 -29.02
N HIS A 352 -10.79 6.10 -28.47
CA HIS A 352 -9.70 5.43 -29.17
C HIS A 352 -10.07 4.00 -29.59
N LYS A 353 -10.73 3.24 -28.71
CA LYS A 353 -11.21 1.89 -29.03
C LYS A 353 -12.31 1.90 -30.09
N LYS A 354 -13.25 2.86 -30.04
CA LYS A 354 -14.27 3.03 -31.09
C LYS A 354 -13.64 3.32 -32.46
N LEU A 355 -12.64 4.19 -32.51
CA LEU A 355 -11.92 4.52 -33.73
C LEU A 355 -11.17 3.30 -34.30
N ALA A 356 -10.47 2.56 -33.45
CA ALA A 356 -9.77 1.34 -33.86
C ALA A 356 -10.72 0.29 -34.45
N LEU A 357 -11.90 0.10 -33.83
CA LEU A 357 -12.93 -0.81 -34.36
C LEU A 357 -13.48 -0.35 -35.72
N ARG A 358 -13.69 0.97 -35.91
CA ARG A 358 -14.14 1.53 -37.20
C ARG A 358 -13.09 1.42 -38.30
N GLN A 359 -11.81 1.38 -37.97
CA GLN A 359 -10.73 1.20 -38.95
C GLN A 359 -10.51 -0.27 -39.31
N ALA A 360 -10.91 -1.20 -38.44
CA ALA A 360 -10.78 -2.64 -38.65
C ALA A 360 -12.00 -3.27 -39.36
N ALA A 361 -13.15 -2.61 -39.30
CA ALA A 361 -14.36 -2.95 -40.06
C ALA A 361 -14.31 -2.30 -41.46
#